data_AF-A0A1V4GV36-F1
#
_entry.id   AF-A0A1V4GV36-F1
#
_cell.length_a   1.000
_cell.length_b   1.000
_cell.length_c   1.000
_cell.angle_alpha   90.00
_cell.angle_beta   90.00
_cell.angle_gamma   90.00
#
_symmetry.space_group_name_H-M   'P 1'
#
loop_
_entity.id
_entity.type
_entity.pdbx_description
1 polymer ?
#
loop_
_entity_poly.entity_id
_entity_poly.type
_entity_poly.pdbx_seq_one_letter_code
_entity_poly.pdbx_strand_id
1 'polypeptide(L)'
;MNYEQQLAKVKATIVDKQAKIGEIMTKSVVSGHTPSDDDEATITALESDIDRLEKNAQRLQKLIKSVETAPNPTEIGGENPEQAHASAEGEPNPKEAGKSVKVESNLPKGIGFAQMARAKALSAKNASKGSFVSAAQIAKSAGMHPSVIAELEKSVTVMDTTNSGVLVPVSPLVQEFIELLRAQTIIDKLAPYMRAGDFNTTIAGMATGATSAWVGEGEPKPVTNATFNSVELKRHKVAGIAVLTEELGRFNKFNGDRRILDDLIESNRLLLDLTFIDDKAGDATRPAGSLHGGVIIESTGNEEAQIKADLLSLRKKFLTANLSLSGAFYIMSETRASEWAELVNPLGAPVFTGLQAETGKKTLNGLPVIESESATNIVELVKPSEFYLADEGQVEVSYSTEATITMPDKSLVHLFQENKEAIRAERFITWAKRRPTAAAAIKYT
;
A
#
# COMPACT_ATOMS: atom_id res chain seq x y z
N MET A 1 -6.68 -20.43 20.42
CA MET A 1 -7.37 -21.05 21.57
C MET A 1 -6.30 -21.70 22.44
N ASN A 2 -6.14 -21.26 23.70
CA ASN A 2 -5.05 -21.75 24.58
C ASN A 2 -5.44 -23.07 25.29
N TYR A 3 -4.48 -23.72 25.98
CA TYR A 3 -4.74 -25.01 26.66
C TYR A 3 -5.80 -24.91 27.77
N GLU A 4 -5.92 -23.79 28.46
CA GLU A 4 -6.93 -23.57 29.51
C GLU A 4 -8.34 -23.46 28.93
N GLN A 5 -8.51 -22.68 27.87
CA GLN A 5 -9.79 -22.55 27.15
C GLN A 5 -10.21 -23.88 26.54
N GLN A 6 -9.25 -24.64 26.00
CA GLN A 6 -9.52 -25.98 25.46
C GLN A 6 -9.92 -26.96 26.56
N LEU A 7 -9.23 -26.94 27.73
CA LEU A 7 -9.61 -27.76 28.88
C LEU A 7 -11.01 -27.42 29.40
N ALA A 8 -11.35 -26.14 29.50
CA ALA A 8 -12.68 -25.68 29.92
C ALA A 8 -13.77 -26.18 28.96
N LYS A 9 -13.53 -26.10 27.65
CA LYS A 9 -14.47 -26.58 26.63
C LYS A 9 -14.64 -28.11 26.66
N VAL A 10 -13.55 -28.86 26.84
CA VAL A 10 -13.60 -30.32 26.98
C VAL A 10 -14.39 -30.73 28.23
N LYS A 11 -14.17 -30.06 29.37
CA LYS A 11 -14.95 -30.31 30.60
C LYS A 11 -16.42 -30.00 30.44
N ALA A 12 -16.78 -28.87 29.81
CA ALA A 12 -18.17 -28.54 29.51
C ALA A 12 -18.83 -29.61 28.63
N THR A 13 -18.12 -30.10 27.60
CA THR A 13 -18.62 -31.15 26.71
C THR A 13 -18.84 -32.49 27.43
N ILE A 14 -18.00 -32.83 28.41
CA ILE A 14 -18.18 -34.03 29.26
C ILE A 14 -19.47 -33.90 30.08
N VAL A 15 -19.68 -32.75 30.73
CA VAL A 15 -20.89 -32.48 31.53
C VAL A 15 -22.15 -32.58 30.68
N ASP A 16 -22.14 -32.01 29.48
CA ASP A 16 -23.28 -32.09 28.55
C ASP A 16 -23.59 -33.53 28.13
N LYS A 17 -22.55 -34.37 27.90
CA LYS A 17 -22.73 -35.78 27.55
C LYS A 17 -23.24 -36.60 28.74
N GLN A 18 -22.75 -36.34 29.95
CA GLN A 18 -23.25 -36.96 31.18
C GLN A 18 -24.72 -36.58 31.45
N ALA A 19 -25.11 -35.34 31.19
CA ALA A 19 -26.49 -34.90 31.30
C ALA A 19 -27.41 -35.68 30.35
N LYS A 20 -26.98 -35.92 29.10
CA LYS A 20 -27.74 -36.74 28.13
C LYS A 20 -27.91 -38.19 28.57
N ILE A 21 -26.88 -38.81 29.15
CA ILE A 21 -27.00 -40.15 29.75
C ILE A 21 -28.02 -40.11 30.89
N GLY A 22 -27.95 -39.10 31.76
CA GLY A 22 -28.90 -38.89 32.85
C GLY A 22 -30.35 -38.73 32.38
N GLU A 23 -30.59 -38.03 31.26
CA GLU A 23 -31.93 -37.90 30.67
C GLU A 23 -32.48 -39.25 30.18
N ILE A 24 -31.65 -40.06 29.52
CA ILE A 24 -32.03 -41.39 29.05
C ILE A 24 -32.36 -42.28 30.25
N MET A 25 -31.49 -42.32 31.25
CA MET A 25 -31.70 -43.10 32.47
C MET A 25 -32.94 -42.65 33.26
N THR A 26 -33.19 -41.34 33.34
CA THR A 26 -34.38 -40.81 34.01
C THR A 26 -35.65 -41.20 33.28
N LYS A 27 -35.65 -41.21 31.94
CA LYS A 27 -36.79 -41.70 31.15
C LYS A 27 -37.08 -43.17 31.42
N SER A 28 -36.05 -44.01 31.52
CA SER A 28 -36.17 -45.44 31.86
C SER A 28 -36.72 -45.63 33.29
N VAL A 29 -36.21 -44.86 34.25
CA VAL A 29 -36.70 -44.90 35.65
C VAL A 29 -38.18 -44.48 35.75
N VAL A 30 -38.57 -43.40 35.06
CA VAL A 30 -39.97 -42.92 35.06
C VAL A 30 -40.91 -43.91 34.37
N SER A 31 -40.44 -44.59 33.31
CA SER A 31 -41.23 -45.61 32.62
C SER A 31 -41.26 -46.96 33.34
N GLY A 32 -40.50 -47.14 34.42
CA GLY A 32 -40.48 -48.36 35.24
C GLY A 32 -39.78 -49.56 34.57
N HIS A 33 -38.96 -49.30 33.54
CA HIS A 33 -38.23 -50.33 32.80
C HIS A 33 -36.74 -49.96 32.73
N THR A 34 -35.87 -50.93 32.43
CA THR A 34 -34.46 -50.63 32.08
C THR A 34 -34.37 -49.95 30.71
N PRO A 35 -33.27 -49.27 30.37
CA PRO A 35 -33.05 -48.74 29.02
C PRO A 35 -33.25 -49.83 27.96
N SER A 36 -33.79 -49.43 26.80
CA SER A 36 -33.96 -50.34 25.67
C SER A 36 -32.61 -50.67 25.01
N ASP A 37 -32.56 -51.69 24.15
CA ASP A 37 -31.32 -52.06 23.43
C ASP A 37 -30.74 -50.89 22.62
N ASP A 38 -31.60 -50.03 22.06
CA ASP A 38 -31.20 -48.82 21.32
C ASP A 38 -30.67 -47.70 22.26
N ASP A 39 -31.26 -47.58 23.46
CA ASP A 39 -30.79 -46.66 24.49
C ASP A 39 -29.43 -47.11 25.05
N GLU A 40 -29.24 -48.41 25.30
CA GLU A 40 -27.98 -49.00 25.76
C GLU A 40 -26.84 -48.79 24.74
N ALA A 41 -27.13 -48.95 23.45
CA ALA A 41 -26.18 -48.65 22.37
C ALA A 41 -25.77 -47.16 22.37
N THR A 42 -26.73 -46.27 22.64
CA THR A 42 -26.49 -44.82 22.71
C THR A 42 -25.69 -44.44 23.97
N ILE A 43 -26.01 -45.03 25.12
CA ILE A 43 -25.29 -44.83 26.38
C ILE A 43 -23.84 -45.29 26.21
N THR A 44 -23.62 -46.50 25.70
CA THR A 44 -22.27 -47.06 25.49
C THR A 44 -21.42 -46.17 24.56
N ALA A 45 -22.01 -45.62 23.50
CA ALA A 45 -21.32 -44.70 22.61
C ALA A 45 -20.96 -43.37 23.30
N LEU A 46 -21.85 -42.83 24.12
CA LEU A 46 -21.60 -41.61 24.90
C LEU A 46 -20.53 -41.83 25.99
N GLU A 47 -20.53 -42.97 26.66
CA GLU A 47 -19.51 -43.35 27.66
C GLU A 47 -18.13 -43.51 27.02
N SER A 48 -18.02 -44.20 25.88
CA SER A 48 -16.75 -44.29 25.15
C SER A 48 -16.21 -42.92 24.72
N ASP A 49 -17.10 -41.99 24.39
CA ASP A 49 -16.73 -40.61 24.05
C ASP A 49 -16.25 -39.83 25.27
N ILE A 50 -16.93 -39.99 26.41
CA ILE A 50 -16.55 -39.38 27.69
C ILE A 50 -15.15 -39.87 28.10
N ASP A 51 -14.89 -41.18 28.06
CA ASP A 51 -13.57 -41.76 28.38
C ASP A 51 -12.43 -41.15 27.55
N ARG A 52 -12.69 -40.94 26.25
CA ARG A 52 -11.72 -40.31 25.35
C ARG A 52 -11.49 -38.84 25.72
N LEU A 53 -12.55 -38.11 26.03
CA LEU A 53 -12.49 -36.70 26.43
C LEU A 53 -11.80 -36.54 27.79
N GLU A 54 -12.04 -37.42 28.76
CA GLU A 54 -11.38 -37.41 30.06
C GLU A 54 -9.87 -37.67 29.94
N LYS A 55 -9.45 -38.64 29.12
CA LYS A 55 -8.03 -38.87 28.82
C LYS A 55 -7.37 -37.63 28.21
N ASN A 56 -8.06 -36.91 27.32
CA ASN A 56 -7.56 -35.68 26.72
C ASN A 56 -7.52 -34.53 27.74
N ALA A 57 -8.52 -34.41 28.62
CA ALA A 57 -8.52 -33.44 29.72
C ALA A 57 -7.34 -33.67 30.67
N GLN A 58 -7.04 -34.92 31.01
CA GLN A 58 -5.86 -35.26 31.83
C GLN A 58 -4.54 -34.90 31.15
N ARG A 59 -4.41 -35.12 29.83
CA ARG A 59 -3.23 -34.71 29.06
C ARG A 59 -3.04 -33.20 29.08
N LEU A 60 -4.11 -32.43 28.83
CA LEU A 60 -4.08 -30.97 28.89
C LEU A 60 -3.73 -30.48 30.30
N GLN A 61 -4.28 -31.09 31.34
CA GLN A 61 -3.98 -30.72 32.72
C GLN A 61 -2.52 -31.01 33.10
N LYS A 62 -1.92 -32.10 32.60
CA LYS A 62 -0.49 -32.37 32.78
C LYS A 62 0.38 -31.33 32.08
N LEU A 63 0.01 -30.92 30.87
CA LEU A 63 0.72 -29.88 30.11
C LEU A 63 0.64 -28.51 30.79
N ILE A 64 -0.54 -28.13 31.32
CA ILE A 64 -0.70 -26.89 32.08
C ILE A 64 0.19 -26.92 33.33
N LYS A 65 0.15 -28.02 34.11
CA LYS A 65 1.00 -28.16 35.30
C LYS A 65 2.50 -28.10 34.97
N SER A 66 2.94 -28.71 33.87
CA SER A 66 4.36 -28.63 33.48
C SER A 66 4.81 -27.21 33.16
N VAL A 67 3.91 -26.36 32.63
CA VAL A 67 4.20 -24.95 32.35
C VAL A 67 4.18 -24.12 33.64
N GLU A 68 3.25 -24.38 34.56
CA GLU A 68 3.13 -23.66 35.84
C GLU A 68 4.31 -23.94 36.81
N THR A 69 4.90 -25.14 36.77
CA THR A 69 6.03 -25.51 37.65
C THR A 69 7.41 -25.12 37.12
N ALA A 70 7.49 -24.45 35.97
CA ALA A 70 8.75 -23.97 35.41
C ALA A 70 9.28 -22.76 36.21
N PRO A 71 10.61 -22.60 36.39
CA PRO A 71 11.20 -21.58 37.27
C PRO A 71 10.92 -20.12 36.87
N ASN A 72 10.41 -19.88 35.66
CA ASN A 72 9.83 -18.61 35.23
C ASN A 72 8.44 -18.90 34.64
N PRO A 73 7.32 -18.49 35.28
CA PRO A 73 5.98 -18.76 34.75
C PRO A 73 5.74 -17.93 33.48
N THR A 74 5.54 -18.61 32.35
CA THR A 74 5.30 -17.99 31.04
C THR A 74 3.87 -18.20 30.58
N GLU A 75 3.35 -17.30 29.73
CA GLU A 75 2.01 -17.44 29.18
C GLU A 75 1.90 -18.69 28.29
N ILE A 76 0.85 -19.50 28.50
CA ILE A 76 0.63 -20.74 27.76
C ILE A 76 0.22 -20.44 26.31
N GLY A 77 1.10 -20.73 25.35
CA GLY A 77 0.85 -20.70 23.90
C GLY A 77 0.67 -22.13 23.35
N GLY A 78 -0.27 -22.32 22.42
CA GLY A 78 -0.61 -23.66 21.92
C GLY A 78 -1.49 -23.66 20.68
N GLU A 79 -1.44 -22.59 19.88
CA GLU A 79 -2.26 -22.46 18.67
C GLU A 79 -1.62 -23.16 17.46
N ASN A 80 -0.32 -23.50 17.53
CA ASN A 80 0.43 -24.31 16.55
C ASN A 80 1.52 -25.17 17.24
N PRO A 81 2.12 -26.16 16.53
CA PRO A 81 3.16 -27.04 17.08
C PRO A 81 4.41 -26.30 17.57
N GLU A 82 4.76 -25.17 16.95
CA GLU A 82 5.95 -24.39 17.29
C GLU A 82 5.77 -23.63 18.62
N GLN A 83 4.58 -23.06 18.87
CA GLN A 83 4.23 -22.45 20.15
C GLN A 83 4.18 -23.48 21.28
N ALA A 84 3.72 -24.70 20.98
CA ALA A 84 3.67 -25.80 21.94
C ALA A 84 5.07 -26.22 22.41
N HIS A 85 6.05 -26.24 21.50
CA HIS A 85 7.45 -26.50 21.83
C HIS A 85 8.06 -25.37 22.68
N ALA A 86 7.86 -24.11 22.26
CA ALA A 86 8.37 -22.94 22.98
C ALA A 86 7.80 -22.83 24.41
N SER A 87 6.52 -23.16 24.60
CA SER A 87 5.92 -23.23 25.94
C SER A 87 6.50 -24.36 26.80
N ALA A 88 6.90 -25.48 26.21
CA ALA A 88 7.51 -26.59 26.93
C ALA A 88 8.97 -26.30 27.36
N GLU A 89 9.67 -25.44 26.63
CA GLU A 89 11.06 -25.03 26.93
C GLU A 89 11.15 -23.82 27.88
N GLY A 90 10.03 -23.20 28.24
CA GLY A 90 9.99 -22.07 29.15
C GLY A 90 10.34 -20.72 28.52
N GLU A 91 10.09 -20.55 27.20
CA GLU A 91 10.29 -19.28 26.50
C GLU A 91 9.35 -18.18 27.05
N PRO A 92 9.84 -16.95 27.32
CA PRO A 92 9.05 -15.86 27.94
C PRO A 92 7.79 -15.44 27.17
N ASN A 93 7.79 -15.57 25.83
CA ASN A 93 6.65 -15.23 24.99
C ASN A 93 6.45 -16.26 23.87
N PRO A 94 5.85 -17.43 24.16
CA PRO A 94 5.71 -18.52 23.20
C PRO A 94 4.87 -18.14 21.98
N LYS A 95 3.96 -17.16 22.10
CA LYS A 95 3.11 -16.64 21.01
C LYS A 95 3.89 -15.97 19.89
N GLU A 96 5.14 -15.57 20.13
CA GLU A 96 6.03 -14.97 19.12
C GLU A 96 7.02 -15.97 18.51
N ALA A 97 7.06 -17.21 18.99
CA ALA A 97 7.86 -18.26 18.40
C ALA A 97 7.36 -18.54 16.96
N GLY A 98 8.23 -18.28 15.97
CA GLY A 98 7.92 -18.40 14.54
C GLY A 98 7.65 -17.08 13.82
N LYS A 99 7.52 -15.95 14.52
CA LYS A 99 7.72 -14.65 13.89
C LYS A 99 9.23 -14.42 13.81
N SER A 100 9.78 -14.46 12.61
CA SER A 100 11.13 -13.94 12.36
C SER A 100 11.24 -12.59 13.05
N VAL A 101 12.10 -12.47 14.06
CA VAL A 101 12.53 -11.18 14.59
C VAL A 101 13.25 -10.50 13.44
N LYS A 102 12.50 -9.84 12.55
CA LYS A 102 13.02 -8.72 11.79
C LYS A 102 13.38 -7.72 12.87
N VAL A 103 14.68 -7.62 13.15
CA VAL A 103 15.22 -6.44 13.79
C VAL A 103 14.86 -5.30 12.85
N GLU A 104 13.68 -4.69 13.06
CA GLU A 104 13.34 -3.45 12.40
C GLU A 104 14.42 -2.47 12.85
N SER A 105 15.26 -2.11 11.89
CA SER A 105 16.24 -1.07 12.04
C SER A 105 15.52 0.16 12.61
N ASN A 106 15.94 0.66 13.78
CA ASN A 106 15.46 1.93 14.35
C ASN A 106 15.94 3.15 13.54
N LEU A 107 16.14 2.99 12.23
CA LEU A 107 16.36 4.07 11.30
C LEU A 107 14.99 4.52 10.80
N PRO A 108 14.73 5.84 10.78
CA PRO A 108 13.65 6.37 9.96
C PRO A 108 13.72 5.76 8.56
N LYS A 109 12.57 5.31 8.05
CA LYS A 109 12.49 4.67 6.74
C LYS A 109 13.18 5.56 5.68
N GLY A 110 13.98 4.93 4.79
CA GLY A 110 14.77 5.62 3.76
C GLY A 110 16.18 6.11 4.15
N ILE A 111 16.54 6.21 5.45
CA ILE A 111 17.93 6.57 5.85
C ILE A 111 18.94 5.53 5.35
N GLY A 112 18.59 4.26 5.43
CA GLY A 112 19.51 3.16 5.09
C GLY A 112 19.89 3.14 3.60
N PHE A 113 18.91 3.42 2.73
CA PHE A 113 19.16 3.51 1.29
C PHE A 113 19.99 4.74 0.91
N ALA A 114 19.70 5.92 1.48
CA ALA A 114 20.51 7.11 1.23
C ALA A 114 21.98 6.91 1.64
N GLN A 115 22.21 6.25 2.77
CA GLN A 115 23.56 5.86 3.19
C GLN A 115 24.20 4.85 2.24
N MET A 116 23.45 3.84 1.78
CA MET A 116 23.92 2.83 0.81
C MET A 116 24.26 3.43 -0.57
N ALA A 117 23.38 4.29 -1.11
CA ALA A 117 23.57 4.99 -2.37
C ALA A 117 24.78 5.93 -2.30
N ARG A 118 24.94 6.67 -1.20
CA ARG A 118 26.11 7.52 -0.96
C ARG A 118 27.40 6.70 -0.85
N ALA A 119 27.39 5.57 -0.15
CA ALA A 119 28.54 4.69 -0.04
C ALA A 119 28.95 4.10 -1.40
N LYS A 120 27.98 3.71 -2.24
CA LYS A 120 28.24 3.25 -3.61
C LYS A 120 28.72 4.38 -4.53
N ALA A 121 28.14 5.58 -4.44
CA ALA A 121 28.56 6.75 -5.22
C ALA A 121 29.99 7.18 -4.85
N LEU A 122 30.32 7.21 -3.56
CA LEU A 122 31.67 7.49 -3.08
C LEU A 122 32.67 6.38 -3.47
N SER A 123 32.23 5.12 -3.48
CA SER A 123 33.06 3.99 -3.94
C SER A 123 33.38 4.09 -5.43
N ALA A 124 32.38 4.41 -6.26
CA ALA A 124 32.56 4.67 -7.68
C ALA A 124 33.46 5.89 -7.95
N LYS A 125 33.30 6.97 -7.17
CA LYS A 125 34.12 8.19 -7.24
C LYS A 125 35.57 7.96 -6.80
N ASN A 126 35.80 7.09 -5.82
CA ASN A 126 37.17 6.72 -5.44
C ASN A 126 37.80 5.80 -6.50
N ALA A 127 37.00 4.87 -7.06
CA ALA A 127 37.45 4.01 -8.15
C ALA A 127 37.84 4.81 -9.41
N SER A 128 37.10 5.88 -9.76
CA SER A 128 37.47 6.75 -10.88
C SER A 128 38.74 7.57 -10.62
N LYS A 129 39.10 7.81 -9.35
CA LYS A 129 40.37 8.44 -8.92
C LYS A 129 41.50 7.43 -8.71
N GLY A 130 41.32 6.16 -9.11
CA GLY A 130 42.32 5.10 -8.99
C GLY A 130 42.44 4.46 -7.60
N SER A 131 41.51 4.76 -6.68
CA SER A 131 41.47 4.20 -5.33
C SER A 131 40.24 3.29 -5.16
N PHE A 132 40.45 1.98 -5.24
CA PHE A 132 39.36 0.99 -5.15
C PHE A 132 38.98 0.74 -3.69
N VAL A 133 38.23 1.67 -3.09
CA VAL A 133 37.64 1.48 -1.76
C VAL A 133 36.21 0.98 -1.94
N SER A 134 35.90 -0.17 -1.36
CA SER A 134 34.55 -0.75 -1.45
C SER A 134 33.51 0.11 -0.72
N ALA A 135 32.27 0.12 -1.21
CA ALA A 135 31.17 0.82 -0.57
C ALA A 135 31.00 0.43 0.92
N ALA A 136 31.26 -0.84 1.27
CA ALA A 136 31.25 -1.31 2.65
C ALA A 136 32.31 -0.66 3.54
N GLN A 137 33.54 -0.50 3.03
CA GLN A 137 34.63 0.17 3.76
C GLN A 137 34.34 1.67 3.94
N ILE A 138 33.75 2.31 2.93
CA ILE A 138 33.31 3.71 3.02
C ILE A 138 32.21 3.85 4.07
N ALA A 139 31.21 2.96 4.06
CA ALA A 139 30.13 2.96 5.05
C ALA A 139 30.64 2.76 6.48
N LYS A 140 31.63 1.88 6.71
CA LYS A 140 32.29 1.72 8.00
C LYS A 140 33.05 2.97 8.43
N SER A 141 33.87 3.53 7.54
CA SER A 141 34.67 4.73 7.83
C SER A 141 33.82 5.98 8.09
N ALA A 142 32.64 6.05 7.47
CA ALA A 142 31.68 7.13 7.61
C ALA A 142 30.71 6.95 8.79
N GLY A 143 30.80 5.87 9.58
CA GLY A 143 29.91 5.62 10.71
C GLY A 143 28.44 5.43 10.32
N MET A 144 28.19 4.86 9.14
CA MET A 144 26.83 4.55 8.67
C MET A 144 26.19 3.44 9.51
N HIS A 145 24.86 3.31 9.47
CA HIS A 145 24.14 2.39 10.33
C HIS A 145 24.57 0.93 10.10
N PRO A 146 24.66 0.09 11.16
CA PRO A 146 25.14 -1.29 11.04
C PRO A 146 24.37 -2.15 10.02
N SER A 147 23.08 -1.90 9.81
CA SER A 147 22.29 -2.61 8.78
C SER A 147 22.72 -2.28 7.35
N VAL A 148 23.17 -1.03 7.10
CA VAL A 148 23.67 -0.58 5.80
C VAL A 148 25.05 -1.16 5.54
N ILE A 149 25.91 -1.19 6.56
CA ILE A 149 27.23 -1.81 6.49
C ILE A 149 27.10 -3.29 6.17
N ALA A 150 26.27 -4.03 6.91
CA ALA A 150 26.06 -5.46 6.72
C ALA A 150 25.51 -5.79 5.32
N GLU A 151 24.64 -4.93 4.78
CA GLU A 151 24.08 -5.10 3.44
C GLU A 151 25.12 -4.86 2.33
N LEU A 152 25.93 -3.80 2.48
CA LEU A 152 27.02 -3.51 1.55
C LEU A 152 28.09 -4.61 1.59
N GLU A 153 28.38 -5.19 2.75
CA GLU A 153 29.32 -6.32 2.88
C GLU A 153 28.80 -7.57 2.18
N LYS A 154 27.51 -7.90 2.32
CA LYS A 154 26.90 -9.02 1.59
C LYS A 154 27.04 -8.86 0.08
N SER A 155 26.85 -7.64 -0.43
CA SER A 155 26.98 -7.34 -1.87
C SER A 155 28.41 -7.44 -2.44
N VAL A 156 29.44 -7.46 -1.58
CA VAL A 156 30.86 -7.54 -1.95
C VAL A 156 31.37 -8.99 -2.01
N THR A 157 30.58 -9.95 -1.55
CA THR A 157 31.00 -11.36 -1.52
C THR A 157 31.05 -11.92 -2.95
N VAL A 158 32.25 -12.27 -3.41
CA VAL A 158 32.48 -12.91 -4.72
C VAL A 158 31.75 -14.25 -4.74
N MET A 159 30.85 -14.42 -5.71
CA MET A 159 30.11 -15.68 -5.89
C MET A 159 31.07 -16.81 -6.28
N ASP A 160 31.02 -17.92 -5.55
CA ASP A 160 31.65 -19.19 -5.93
C ASP A 160 30.58 -20.26 -6.21
N THR A 161 31.01 -21.44 -6.68
CA THR A 161 30.14 -22.58 -7.03
C THR A 161 29.40 -23.19 -5.84
N THR A 162 29.66 -22.75 -4.61
CA THR A 162 29.04 -23.22 -3.37
C THR A 162 27.94 -22.29 -2.85
N ASN A 163 27.86 -21.04 -3.34
CA ASN A 163 26.91 -20.01 -2.89
C ASN A 163 25.84 -19.60 -3.93
N SER A 164 25.56 -20.45 -4.92
CA SER A 164 24.63 -20.16 -6.03
C SER A 164 23.13 -20.09 -5.65
N GLY A 165 22.78 -20.33 -4.38
CA GLY A 165 21.39 -20.30 -3.90
C GLY A 165 20.90 -18.93 -3.42
N VAL A 166 21.80 -17.97 -3.22
CA VAL A 166 21.44 -16.60 -2.80
C VAL A 166 21.44 -15.71 -4.02
N LEU A 167 20.41 -15.88 -4.86
CA LEU A 167 20.01 -14.85 -5.82
C LEU A 167 19.90 -13.54 -5.05
N VAL A 168 20.59 -12.51 -5.55
CA VAL A 168 20.57 -11.12 -5.06
C VAL A 168 19.31 -10.86 -4.24
N PRO A 169 19.38 -10.85 -2.90
CA PRO A 169 18.26 -10.40 -2.11
C PRO A 169 18.03 -8.97 -2.54
N VAL A 170 16.89 -8.70 -3.19
CA VAL A 170 16.42 -7.34 -3.38
C VAL A 170 16.36 -6.77 -1.97
N SER A 171 17.31 -5.89 -1.67
CA SER A 171 17.55 -5.44 -0.31
C SER A 171 16.24 -4.94 0.30
N PRO A 172 15.86 -5.37 1.53
CA PRO A 172 14.69 -4.83 2.22
C PRO A 172 14.71 -3.29 2.31
N LEU A 173 15.91 -2.70 2.34
CA LEU A 173 16.12 -1.24 2.36
C LEU A 173 15.78 -0.56 1.03
N VAL A 174 15.98 -1.25 -0.10
CA VAL A 174 15.58 -0.79 -1.44
C VAL A 174 14.08 -0.96 -1.60
N GLN A 175 13.50 -2.03 -1.06
CA GLN A 175 12.07 -2.32 -1.14
C GLN A 175 11.23 -1.38 -0.27
N GLU A 176 11.67 -1.05 0.94
CA GLU A 176 11.04 -0.04 1.82
C GLU A 176 11.12 1.39 1.23
N PHE A 177 12.20 1.73 0.52
CA PHE A 177 12.32 3.02 -0.16
C PHE A 177 11.44 3.09 -1.40
N ILE A 178 11.38 2.02 -2.20
CA ILE A 178 10.46 1.94 -3.34
C ILE A 178 9.00 1.99 -2.86
N GLU A 179 8.65 1.34 -1.75
CA GLU A 179 7.28 1.39 -1.18
C GLU A 179 6.93 2.78 -0.61
N LEU A 180 7.86 3.45 0.07
CA LEU A 180 7.63 4.82 0.58
C LEU A 180 7.56 5.85 -0.56
N LEU A 181 8.31 5.63 -1.63
CA LEU A 181 8.33 6.45 -2.84
C LEU A 181 7.11 6.18 -3.75
N ARG A 182 6.56 4.96 -3.75
CA ARG A 182 5.35 4.56 -4.50
C ARG A 182 4.02 4.88 -3.79
N ALA A 183 3.99 5.37 -2.56
CA ALA A 183 2.71 5.54 -1.84
C ALA A 183 2.19 6.98 -1.77
N GLN A 184 2.88 7.98 -2.35
CA GLN A 184 2.55 9.39 -2.07
C GLN A 184 1.84 10.14 -3.21
N THR A 185 2.16 9.92 -4.49
CA THR A 185 1.47 10.65 -5.56
C THR A 185 0.01 10.20 -5.70
N ILE A 186 -0.84 11.07 -6.23
CA ILE A 186 -2.23 10.74 -6.59
C ILE A 186 -2.22 9.56 -7.56
N ILE A 187 -1.36 9.59 -8.58
CA ILE A 187 -1.29 8.54 -9.61
C ILE A 187 -0.87 7.21 -8.98
N ASP A 188 0.12 7.19 -8.11
CA ASP A 188 0.59 5.93 -7.52
C ASP A 188 -0.46 5.30 -6.61
N LYS A 189 -1.24 6.11 -5.87
CA LYS A 189 -2.40 5.64 -5.09
C LYS A 189 -3.51 5.06 -5.97
N LEU A 190 -3.64 5.57 -7.19
CA LEU A 190 -4.64 5.13 -8.17
C LEU A 190 -4.14 3.97 -9.05
N ALA A 191 -2.83 3.80 -9.22
CA ALA A 191 -2.19 2.85 -10.13
C ALA A 191 -2.70 1.40 -9.99
N PRO A 192 -2.93 0.84 -8.78
CA PRO A 192 -3.48 -0.52 -8.64
C PRO A 192 -4.87 -0.70 -9.24
N TYR A 193 -5.62 0.40 -9.42
CA TYR A 193 -6.98 0.41 -9.95
C TYR A 193 -7.03 0.84 -11.42
N MET A 194 -5.89 1.24 -12.01
CA MET A 194 -5.78 1.60 -13.42
C MET A 194 -5.51 0.37 -14.29
N ARG A 195 -5.82 0.49 -15.59
CA ARG A 195 -5.48 -0.55 -16.56
C ARG A 195 -4.00 -0.41 -16.94
N ALA A 196 -3.26 -1.50 -16.87
CA ALA A 196 -1.89 -1.53 -17.37
C ALA A 196 -1.87 -1.30 -18.89
N GLY A 197 -0.93 -0.48 -19.35
CA GLY A 197 -0.61 -0.29 -20.76
C GLY A 197 0.90 -0.23 -20.97
N ASP A 198 1.33 -0.33 -22.23
CA ASP A 198 2.73 -0.27 -22.61
C ASP A 198 3.06 1.06 -23.29
N PHE A 199 4.31 1.50 -23.19
CA PHE A 199 4.77 2.73 -23.85
C PHE A 199 4.73 2.62 -25.38
N ASN A 200 4.44 3.76 -26.01
CA ASN A 200 4.34 3.94 -27.46
C ASN A 200 3.34 3.00 -28.13
N THR A 201 2.30 2.62 -27.40
CA THR A 201 1.19 1.83 -27.94
C THR A 201 -0.02 2.69 -28.22
N THR A 202 -0.77 2.30 -29.25
CA THR A 202 -2.08 2.87 -29.56
C THR A 202 -3.14 1.86 -29.14
N ILE A 203 -3.95 2.23 -28.15
CA ILE A 203 -5.03 1.40 -27.65
C ILE A 203 -6.35 1.99 -28.13
N ALA A 204 -7.28 1.13 -28.54
CA ALA A 204 -8.64 1.55 -28.83
C ALA A 204 -9.34 2.00 -27.53
N GLY A 205 -9.48 3.31 -27.37
CA GLY A 205 -10.46 3.91 -26.48
C GLY A 205 -11.88 3.62 -26.96
N MET A 206 -12.85 3.69 -26.05
CA MET A 206 -14.26 3.44 -26.36
C MET A 206 -15.04 4.72 -26.06
N ALA A 207 -15.41 5.48 -27.08
CA ALA A 207 -16.11 6.75 -26.92
C ALA A 207 -17.60 6.56 -26.53
N THR A 208 -18.29 5.56 -27.10
CA THR A 208 -19.66 5.18 -26.70
C THR A 208 -19.82 3.66 -26.58
N GLY A 209 -20.58 3.22 -25.56
CA GLY A 209 -20.96 1.81 -25.37
C GLY A 209 -21.95 1.32 -26.42
N ALA A 210 -21.88 0.04 -26.81
CA ALA A 210 -23.00 -0.61 -27.50
C ALA A 210 -24.15 -0.82 -26.51
N THR A 211 -25.40 -0.63 -26.95
CA THR A 211 -26.58 -0.83 -26.11
C THR A 211 -27.32 -2.09 -26.55
N SER A 212 -28.01 -2.76 -25.65
CA SER A 212 -28.83 -3.92 -25.99
C SER A 212 -30.25 -3.64 -25.57
N ALA A 213 -31.22 -4.02 -26.40
CA ALA A 213 -32.64 -3.84 -26.13
C ALA A 213 -33.37 -5.18 -26.27
N TRP A 214 -34.42 -5.36 -25.49
CA TRP A 214 -35.37 -6.45 -25.69
C TRP A 214 -36.14 -6.19 -26.99
N VAL A 215 -36.25 -7.23 -27.82
CA VAL A 215 -36.93 -7.14 -29.13
C VAL A 215 -38.11 -8.10 -29.09
N GLY A 216 -39.28 -7.62 -29.51
CA GLY A 216 -40.48 -8.44 -29.66
C GLY A 216 -40.34 -9.45 -30.80
N GLU A 217 -41.19 -10.48 -30.80
CA GLU A 217 -41.21 -11.47 -31.87
C GLU A 217 -41.59 -10.80 -33.21
N GLY A 218 -40.73 -10.94 -34.23
CA GLY A 218 -40.92 -10.35 -35.56
C GLY A 218 -40.36 -8.94 -35.76
N GLU A 219 -39.93 -8.26 -34.69
CA GLU A 219 -39.39 -6.90 -34.79
C GLU A 219 -37.90 -6.88 -35.22
N PRO A 220 -37.46 -5.86 -35.98
CA PRO A 220 -36.07 -5.73 -36.38
C PRO A 220 -35.18 -5.48 -35.15
N LYS A 221 -34.08 -6.24 -35.07
CA LYS A 221 -33.10 -6.08 -33.98
C LYS A 221 -32.38 -4.74 -34.14
N PRO A 222 -32.32 -3.87 -33.11
CA PRO A 222 -31.60 -2.61 -33.20
C PRO A 222 -30.09 -2.88 -33.35
N VAL A 223 -29.49 -2.27 -34.37
CA VAL A 223 -28.03 -2.30 -34.57
C VAL A 223 -27.43 -1.13 -33.80
N THR A 224 -26.61 -1.43 -32.80
CA THR A 224 -25.90 -0.41 -32.02
C THR A 224 -24.41 -0.62 -32.18
N ASN A 225 -23.71 0.35 -32.76
CA ASN A 225 -22.27 0.30 -32.92
C ASN A 225 -21.61 1.11 -31.80
N ALA A 226 -20.65 0.49 -31.11
CA ALA A 226 -19.73 1.21 -30.25
C ALA A 226 -18.82 2.09 -31.12
N THR A 227 -18.59 3.34 -30.70
CA THR A 227 -17.58 4.20 -31.33
C THR A 227 -16.26 4.07 -30.58
N PHE A 228 -15.16 3.99 -31.32
CA PHE A 228 -13.81 3.87 -30.76
C PHE A 228 -13.02 5.14 -31.04
N ASN A 229 -12.25 5.59 -30.05
CA ASN A 229 -11.25 6.64 -30.21
C ASN A 229 -9.86 6.02 -30.13
N SER A 230 -8.89 6.57 -30.84
CA SER A 230 -7.49 6.17 -30.68
C SER A 230 -6.93 6.82 -29.42
N VAL A 231 -6.40 6.03 -28.49
CA VAL A 231 -5.71 6.52 -27.29
C VAL A 231 -4.24 6.15 -27.43
N GLU A 232 -3.38 7.16 -27.58
CA GLU A 232 -1.95 6.98 -27.71
C GLU A 232 -1.26 7.15 -26.35
N LEU A 233 -0.49 6.16 -25.92
CA LEU A 233 0.34 6.23 -24.71
C LEU A 233 1.79 6.52 -25.10
N LYS A 234 2.16 7.80 -25.20
CA LYS A 234 3.54 8.20 -25.50
C LYS A 234 4.46 8.03 -24.29
N ARG A 235 5.74 7.74 -24.54
CA ARG A 235 6.78 7.71 -23.49
C ARG A 235 7.15 9.11 -23.02
N HIS A 236 6.58 9.53 -21.90
CA HIS A 236 6.96 10.77 -21.21
C HIS A 236 7.99 10.50 -20.12
N LYS A 237 8.79 11.52 -19.81
CA LYS A 237 9.82 11.48 -18.78
C LYS A 237 9.66 12.66 -17.83
N VAL A 238 9.57 12.37 -16.55
CA VAL A 238 9.79 13.37 -15.50
C VAL A 238 11.23 13.25 -15.01
N ALA A 239 11.96 14.36 -14.95
CA ALA A 239 13.34 14.39 -14.51
C ALA A 239 13.67 15.70 -13.80
N GLY A 240 14.50 15.60 -12.76
CA GLY A 240 15.05 16.73 -12.02
C GLY A 240 16.55 16.56 -11.83
N ILE A 241 17.28 17.68 -11.83
CA ILE A 241 18.72 17.72 -11.55
C ILE A 241 18.97 18.73 -10.43
N ALA A 242 19.65 18.30 -9.37
CA ALA A 242 20.13 19.16 -8.30
C ALA A 242 21.66 19.26 -8.35
N VAL A 243 22.22 20.46 -8.16
CA VAL A 243 23.67 20.71 -8.16
C VAL A 243 24.12 21.17 -6.79
N LEU A 244 25.20 20.59 -6.29
CA LEU A 244 25.76 20.78 -4.95
C LEU A 244 27.25 21.07 -5.03
N THR A 245 27.81 21.76 -4.05
CA THR A 245 29.27 21.90 -3.92
C THR A 245 29.85 20.71 -3.16
N GLU A 246 31.02 20.22 -3.58
CA GLU A 246 31.72 19.10 -2.95
C GLU A 246 32.11 19.42 -1.50
N GLU A 247 32.40 20.69 -1.20
CA GLU A 247 32.65 21.14 0.17
C GLU A 247 31.40 21.02 1.06
N LEU A 248 30.22 21.34 0.53
CA LEU A 248 28.96 21.15 1.26
C LEU A 248 28.69 19.66 1.48
N GLY A 249 28.97 18.80 0.49
CA GLY A 249 28.86 17.34 0.62
C GLY A 249 29.86 16.72 1.62
N ARG A 250 31.07 17.28 1.74
CA ARG A 250 32.12 16.79 2.68
C ARG A 250 31.94 17.29 4.11
N PHE A 251 31.56 18.55 4.30
CA PHE A 251 31.38 19.14 5.63
C PHE A 251 30.01 18.83 6.25
N ASN A 252 29.01 18.43 5.45
CA ASN A 252 27.73 17.95 5.98
C ASN A 252 27.84 16.54 6.54
N LYS A 253 28.01 16.47 7.87
CA LYS A 253 27.71 15.27 8.65
C LYS A 253 26.21 14.93 8.49
N PHE A 254 25.95 13.90 7.68
CA PHE A 254 24.72 13.08 7.57
C PHE A 254 23.41 13.65 6.98
N ASN A 255 23.10 14.96 7.03
CA ASN A 255 21.72 15.43 6.74
C ASN A 255 21.52 16.31 5.48
N GLY A 256 22.58 16.84 4.86
CA GLY A 256 22.47 17.77 3.73
C GLY A 256 22.03 17.12 2.42
N ASP A 257 22.83 16.17 1.92
CA ASP A 257 22.58 15.47 0.63
C ASP A 257 21.20 14.78 0.61
N ARG A 258 20.75 14.28 1.77
CA ARG A 258 19.41 13.72 1.94
C ARG A 258 18.32 14.75 1.75
N ARG A 259 18.44 15.94 2.37
CA ARG A 259 17.41 16.98 2.28
C ARG A 259 17.21 17.44 0.85
N ILE A 260 18.28 17.54 0.06
CA ILE A 260 18.21 17.91 -1.35
C ILE A 260 17.61 16.79 -2.20
N LEU A 261 17.94 15.52 -1.90
CA LEU A 261 17.31 14.39 -2.58
C LEU A 261 15.82 14.27 -2.24
N ASP A 262 15.45 14.47 -0.97
CA ASP A 262 14.07 14.49 -0.50
C ASP A 262 13.29 15.65 -1.18
N ASP A 263 13.90 16.84 -1.30
CA ASP A 263 13.33 18.00 -2.01
C ASP A 263 13.16 17.74 -3.52
N LEU A 264 14.14 17.11 -4.17
CA LEU A 264 14.05 16.74 -5.59
C LEU A 264 12.93 15.71 -5.84
N ILE A 265 12.79 14.75 -4.95
CA ILE A 265 11.71 13.75 -5.00
C ILE A 265 10.36 14.43 -4.77
N GLU A 266 10.26 15.32 -3.79
CA GLU A 266 9.04 16.07 -3.50
C GLU A 266 8.64 16.98 -4.67
N SER A 267 9.61 17.65 -5.30
CA SER A 267 9.38 18.45 -6.50
C SER A 267 8.83 17.61 -7.66
N ASN A 268 9.42 16.44 -7.92
CA ASN A 268 8.93 15.51 -8.93
C ASN A 268 7.52 15.00 -8.60
N ARG A 269 7.24 14.69 -7.32
CA ARG A 269 5.91 14.29 -6.83
C ARG A 269 4.87 15.37 -7.09
N LEU A 270 5.17 16.60 -6.70
CA LEU A 270 4.31 17.76 -6.89
C LEU A 270 4.01 17.97 -8.38
N LEU A 271 5.03 17.89 -9.24
CA LEU A 271 4.85 18.03 -10.68
C LEU A 271 3.93 16.95 -11.27
N LEU A 272 4.09 15.70 -10.83
CA LEU A 272 3.22 14.59 -11.28
C LEU A 272 1.76 14.83 -10.87
N ASP A 273 1.52 15.21 -9.61
CA ASP A 273 0.16 15.47 -9.10
C ASP A 273 -0.48 16.67 -9.80
N LEU A 274 0.26 17.78 -10.00
CA LEU A 274 -0.22 18.96 -10.71
C LEU A 274 -0.53 18.65 -12.18
N THR A 275 0.31 17.85 -12.84
CA THR A 275 0.09 17.45 -14.23
C THR A 275 -1.10 16.50 -14.32
N PHE A 276 -1.32 15.64 -13.32
CA PHE A 276 -2.46 14.74 -13.28
C PHE A 276 -3.77 15.51 -13.15
N ILE A 277 -3.88 16.45 -12.20
CA ILE A 277 -5.16 17.10 -11.89
C ILE A 277 -5.52 18.27 -12.83
N ASP A 278 -4.63 18.67 -13.75
CA ASP A 278 -4.90 19.79 -14.64
C ASP A 278 -5.87 19.46 -15.80
N ASP A 279 -6.27 20.50 -16.53
CA ASP A 279 -7.17 20.42 -17.69
C ASP A 279 -6.41 20.53 -19.04
N LYS A 280 -5.08 20.47 -19.00
CA LYS A 280 -4.24 20.74 -20.17
C LYS A 280 -4.12 19.52 -21.08
N ALA A 281 -4.08 19.80 -22.38
CA ALA A 281 -3.82 18.77 -23.39
C ALA A 281 -2.43 18.16 -23.20
N GLY A 282 -2.31 16.87 -23.55
CA GLY A 282 -1.01 16.21 -23.64
C GLY A 282 -0.29 16.58 -24.93
N ASP A 283 1.04 16.55 -24.90
CA ASP A 283 1.89 16.80 -26.07
C ASP A 283 3.01 15.74 -26.15
N ALA A 284 4.19 16.07 -26.70
CA ALA A 284 5.32 15.16 -26.76
C ALA A 284 6.15 15.12 -25.45
N THR A 285 5.98 16.12 -24.59
CA THR A 285 6.77 16.35 -23.37
C THR A 285 6.00 16.00 -22.11
N ARG A 286 4.65 16.06 -22.16
CA ARG A 286 3.78 15.80 -21.02
C ARG A 286 2.52 15.01 -21.39
N PRO A 287 2.00 14.18 -20.47
CA PRO A 287 0.69 13.57 -20.62
C PRO A 287 -0.43 14.63 -20.49
N ALA A 288 -1.63 14.24 -20.94
CA ALA A 288 -2.84 15.03 -20.74
C ALA A 288 -3.31 14.93 -19.29
N GLY A 289 -3.79 16.03 -18.73
CA GLY A 289 -4.39 16.02 -17.40
C GLY A 289 -5.69 15.20 -17.37
N SER A 290 -6.07 14.73 -16.18
CA SER A 290 -7.30 13.97 -15.94
C SER A 290 -8.53 14.81 -16.29
N LEU A 291 -8.51 16.12 -16.07
CA LEU A 291 -9.62 17.02 -16.37
C LEU A 291 -9.65 17.46 -17.83
N HIS A 292 -8.62 17.16 -18.64
CA HIS A 292 -8.57 17.55 -20.04
C HIS A 292 -9.70 16.92 -20.87
N GLY A 293 -10.61 17.73 -21.40
CA GLY A 293 -11.82 17.24 -22.09
C GLY A 293 -12.84 16.58 -21.15
N GLY A 294 -12.64 16.68 -19.83
CA GLY A 294 -13.62 16.32 -18.80
C GLY A 294 -14.58 17.48 -18.52
N VAL A 295 -15.53 17.25 -17.61
CA VAL A 295 -16.48 18.28 -17.19
C VAL A 295 -15.96 18.94 -15.91
N ILE A 296 -15.87 20.28 -15.93
CA ILE A 296 -15.58 21.09 -14.74
C ILE A 296 -16.85 21.88 -14.42
N ILE A 297 -17.37 21.68 -13.21
CA ILE A 297 -18.56 22.35 -12.69
C ILE A 297 -18.09 23.47 -11.77
N GLU A 298 -18.56 24.70 -11.98
CA GLU A 298 -18.32 25.79 -11.03
C GLU A 298 -19.17 25.56 -9.78
N SER A 299 -18.56 25.72 -8.61
CA SER A 299 -19.23 25.57 -7.32
C SER A 299 -20.37 26.57 -7.15
N THR A 300 -21.47 26.12 -6.55
CA THR A 300 -22.61 26.98 -6.22
C THR A 300 -22.48 27.65 -4.85
N GLY A 301 -21.49 27.24 -4.04
CA GLY A 301 -21.14 27.84 -2.76
C GLY A 301 -20.63 26.83 -1.73
N ASN A 302 -20.41 27.29 -0.49
CA ASN A 302 -19.78 26.51 0.58
C ASN A 302 -20.76 26.06 1.68
N GLU A 303 -22.06 26.31 1.53
CA GLU A 303 -23.07 25.83 2.47
C GLU A 303 -23.38 24.34 2.26
N GLU A 304 -23.86 23.65 3.30
CA GLU A 304 -24.19 22.21 3.26
C GLU A 304 -25.06 21.84 2.06
N ALA A 305 -26.13 22.61 1.82
CA ALA A 305 -27.09 22.34 0.74
C ALA A 305 -26.45 22.47 -0.64
N GLN A 306 -25.58 23.47 -0.83
CA GLN A 306 -24.87 23.75 -2.07
C GLN A 306 -23.83 22.66 -2.36
N ILE A 307 -23.02 22.30 -1.36
CA ILE A 307 -22.02 21.22 -1.48
C ILE A 307 -22.70 19.90 -1.85
N LYS A 308 -23.82 19.54 -1.19
CA LYS A 308 -24.58 18.33 -1.52
C LYS A 308 -25.15 18.36 -2.95
N ALA A 309 -25.65 19.51 -3.40
CA ALA A 309 -26.16 19.68 -4.76
C ALA A 309 -25.05 19.58 -5.82
N ASP A 310 -23.88 20.15 -5.56
CA ASP A 310 -22.72 20.10 -6.46
C ASP A 310 -22.17 18.67 -6.54
N LEU A 311 -21.99 18.00 -5.41
CA LEU A 311 -21.57 16.59 -5.36
C LEU A 311 -22.57 15.67 -6.09
N LEU A 312 -23.87 15.92 -5.95
CA LEU A 312 -24.90 15.20 -6.69
C LEU A 312 -24.78 15.46 -8.20
N SER A 313 -24.56 16.71 -8.60
CA SER A 313 -24.39 17.10 -10.00
C SER A 313 -23.17 16.45 -10.63
N LEU A 314 -22.05 16.39 -9.90
CA LEU A 314 -20.83 15.71 -10.29
C LEU A 314 -21.07 14.20 -10.50
N ARG A 315 -21.69 13.53 -9.53
CA ARG A 315 -22.04 12.09 -9.63
C ARG A 315 -23.02 11.82 -10.77
N LYS A 316 -23.98 12.71 -11.00
CA LYS A 316 -24.93 12.60 -12.11
C LYS A 316 -24.23 12.55 -13.45
N LYS A 317 -23.12 13.30 -13.67
CA LYS A 317 -22.37 13.25 -14.94
C LYS A 317 -21.88 11.85 -15.27
N PHE A 318 -21.39 11.11 -14.28
CA PHE A 318 -20.94 9.73 -14.44
C PHE A 318 -22.13 8.81 -14.73
N LEU A 319 -23.21 8.93 -13.94
CA LEU A 319 -24.40 8.10 -14.08
C LEU A 319 -25.12 8.32 -15.43
N THR A 320 -25.24 9.56 -15.89
CA THR A 320 -25.83 9.89 -17.21
C THR A 320 -25.01 9.34 -18.37
N ALA A 321 -23.70 9.16 -18.17
CA ALA A 321 -22.80 8.54 -19.14
C ALA A 321 -22.77 7.00 -19.03
N ASN A 322 -23.69 6.38 -18.28
CA ASN A 322 -23.73 4.96 -17.96
C ASN A 322 -22.42 4.45 -17.33
N LEU A 323 -21.74 5.31 -16.56
CA LEU A 323 -20.54 4.97 -15.84
C LEU A 323 -20.88 4.73 -14.36
N SER A 324 -20.79 3.48 -13.92
CA SER A 324 -20.95 3.14 -12.50
C SER A 324 -19.90 3.87 -11.64
N LEU A 325 -20.33 4.32 -10.47
CA LEU A 325 -19.48 4.93 -9.43
C LEU A 325 -18.64 3.91 -8.66
N SER A 326 -18.86 2.60 -8.89
CA SER A 326 -18.06 1.56 -8.26
C SER A 326 -16.59 1.69 -8.67
N GLY A 327 -15.70 1.71 -7.67
CA GLY A 327 -14.27 1.90 -7.87
C GLY A 327 -13.87 3.32 -8.28
N ALA A 328 -14.75 4.32 -8.09
CA ALA A 328 -14.40 5.72 -8.25
C ALA A 328 -13.80 6.29 -6.95
N PHE A 329 -12.93 7.28 -7.09
CA PHE A 329 -12.22 7.95 -6.01
C PHE A 329 -12.50 9.45 -6.11
N TYR A 330 -12.64 10.10 -4.96
CA TYR A 330 -12.57 11.55 -4.88
C TYR A 330 -11.13 12.00 -4.67
N ILE A 331 -10.74 13.12 -5.27
CA ILE A 331 -9.48 13.81 -5.01
C ILE A 331 -9.82 15.22 -4.53
N MET A 332 -9.25 15.63 -3.41
CA MET A 332 -9.41 17.00 -2.86
C MET A 332 -8.20 17.37 -1.99
N SER A 333 -8.05 18.66 -1.66
CA SER A 333 -7.02 19.14 -0.73
C SER A 333 -7.32 18.73 0.71
N GLU A 334 -6.30 18.59 1.56
CA GLU A 334 -6.48 18.28 2.99
C GLU A 334 -7.20 19.43 3.69
N THR A 335 -6.93 20.67 3.26
CA THR A 335 -7.63 21.87 3.72
C THR A 335 -9.14 21.73 3.51
N ARG A 336 -9.56 21.37 2.29
CA ARG A 336 -11.00 21.21 1.98
C ARG A 336 -11.64 20.02 2.69
N ALA A 337 -10.92 18.90 2.75
CA ALA A 337 -11.41 17.73 3.47
C ALA A 337 -11.65 18.05 4.95
N SER A 338 -10.81 18.89 5.54
CA SER A 338 -10.93 19.36 6.94
C SER A 338 -12.08 20.34 7.11
N GLU A 339 -12.21 21.33 6.22
CA GLU A 339 -13.37 22.26 6.21
C GLU A 339 -14.70 21.51 6.17
N TRP A 340 -14.80 20.49 5.31
CA TRP A 340 -16.02 19.70 5.18
C TRP A 340 -16.24 18.72 6.35
N ALA A 341 -15.18 18.27 7.02
CA ALA A 341 -15.27 17.43 8.20
C ALA A 341 -15.79 18.19 9.44
N GLU A 342 -15.57 19.51 9.48
CA GLU A 342 -16.06 20.40 10.54
C GLU A 342 -17.50 20.89 10.33
N LEU A 343 -18.07 20.72 9.13
CA LEU A 343 -19.46 21.08 8.87
C LEU A 343 -20.41 20.25 9.73
N VAL A 344 -21.20 20.95 10.54
CA VAL A 344 -22.27 20.37 11.36
C VAL A 344 -23.64 20.80 10.86
N ASN A 345 -24.60 19.88 10.95
CA ASN A 345 -25.99 20.20 10.67
C ASN A 345 -26.59 21.02 11.85
N PRO A 346 -27.80 21.58 11.69
CA PRO A 346 -28.46 22.32 12.78
C PRO A 346 -28.72 21.52 14.07
N LEU A 347 -28.58 20.19 14.04
CA LEU A 347 -28.70 19.29 15.19
C LEU A 347 -27.34 18.97 15.84
N GLY A 348 -26.24 19.59 15.36
CA GLY A 348 -24.89 19.41 15.88
C GLY A 348 -24.17 18.13 15.43
N ALA A 349 -24.74 17.35 14.52
CA ALA A 349 -24.11 16.15 13.96
C ALA A 349 -23.27 16.51 12.72
N PRO A 350 -22.12 15.84 12.50
CA PRO A 350 -21.27 16.10 11.33
C PRO A 350 -21.99 15.73 10.03
N VAL A 351 -21.93 16.64 9.05
CA VAL A 351 -22.58 16.48 7.74
C VAL A 351 -21.91 15.36 6.92
N PHE A 352 -20.58 15.29 6.95
CA PHE A 352 -19.79 14.31 6.23
C PHE A 352 -18.95 13.46 7.20
N THR A 353 -19.62 12.54 7.90
CA THR A 353 -18.99 11.69 8.94
C THR A 353 -17.76 10.91 8.43
N GLY A 354 -17.76 10.50 7.16
CA GLY A 354 -16.65 9.75 6.56
C GLY A 354 -15.36 10.56 6.37
N LEU A 355 -15.42 11.90 6.41
CA LEU A 355 -14.25 12.78 6.30
C LEU A 355 -13.51 12.97 7.63
N GLN A 356 -14.14 12.61 8.76
CA GLN A 356 -13.51 12.66 10.09
C GLN A 356 -12.58 11.48 10.37
N ALA A 357 -12.50 10.51 9.45
CA ALA A 357 -11.57 9.39 9.55
C ALA A 357 -10.10 9.85 9.43
N GLU A 358 -9.19 9.03 9.93
CA GLU A 358 -7.75 9.22 9.74
C GLU A 358 -7.38 9.41 8.27
N THR A 359 -6.32 10.19 8.01
CA THR A 359 -5.75 10.40 6.67
C THR A 359 -5.59 9.08 5.92
N GLY A 360 -6.07 9.03 4.68
CA GLY A 360 -6.04 7.82 3.83
C GLY A 360 -7.18 6.82 4.06
N LYS A 361 -8.01 7.00 5.09
CA LYS A 361 -9.26 6.22 5.30
C LYS A 361 -10.52 7.08 5.13
N LYS A 362 -10.36 8.34 4.70
CA LYS A 362 -11.47 9.26 4.49
C LYS A 362 -12.37 8.77 3.36
N THR A 363 -13.67 8.88 3.59
CA THR A 363 -14.70 8.52 2.61
C THR A 363 -15.72 9.63 2.48
N LEU A 364 -16.20 9.84 1.25
CA LEU A 364 -17.25 10.79 0.95
C LEU A 364 -18.37 10.07 0.21
N ASN A 365 -19.56 10.06 0.80
CA ASN A 365 -20.75 9.39 0.25
C ASN A 365 -20.52 7.90 -0.14
N GLY A 366 -19.68 7.20 0.64
CA GLY A 366 -19.34 5.79 0.41
C GLY A 366 -18.22 5.54 -0.61
N LEU A 367 -17.59 6.59 -1.14
CA LEU A 367 -16.41 6.49 -2.02
C LEU A 367 -15.14 6.92 -1.27
N PRO A 368 -13.98 6.28 -1.54
CA PRO A 368 -12.71 6.69 -0.96
C PRO A 368 -12.27 8.09 -1.43
N VAL A 369 -11.58 8.82 -0.54
CA VAL A 369 -11.01 10.14 -0.80
C VAL A 369 -9.49 10.06 -0.77
N ILE A 370 -8.85 10.59 -1.80
CA ILE A 370 -7.41 10.82 -1.88
C ILE A 370 -7.16 12.28 -1.60
N GLU A 371 -6.40 12.52 -0.55
CA GLU A 371 -6.00 13.87 -0.17
C GLU A 371 -4.67 14.22 -0.84
N SER A 372 -4.63 15.37 -1.49
CA SER A 372 -3.42 15.96 -2.07
C SER A 372 -3.54 17.48 -2.15
N GLU A 373 -2.53 18.19 -1.64
CA GLU A 373 -2.47 19.65 -1.69
C GLU A 373 -2.44 20.22 -3.11
N SER A 374 -2.00 19.43 -4.10
CA SER A 374 -2.04 19.79 -5.52
C SER A 374 -3.45 20.05 -6.04
N ALA A 375 -4.48 19.51 -5.38
CA ALA A 375 -5.86 19.72 -5.76
C ALA A 375 -6.37 21.13 -5.44
N THR A 376 -5.73 21.85 -4.51
CA THR A 376 -6.07 23.24 -4.12
C THR A 376 -7.59 23.46 -3.99
N ASN A 377 -8.18 24.10 -5.00
CA ASN A 377 -9.59 24.50 -5.05
C ASN A 377 -10.47 23.55 -5.87
N ILE A 378 -9.99 22.37 -6.23
CA ILE A 378 -10.72 21.39 -7.04
C ILE A 378 -11.11 20.19 -6.17
N VAL A 379 -12.34 19.72 -6.39
CA VAL A 379 -12.79 18.39 -5.95
C VAL A 379 -13.05 17.56 -7.20
N GLU A 380 -12.16 16.63 -7.49
CA GLU A 380 -12.27 15.75 -8.65
C GLU A 380 -12.91 14.42 -8.25
N LEU A 381 -13.79 13.90 -9.10
CA LEU A 381 -14.24 12.51 -9.10
C LEU A 381 -13.58 11.80 -10.29
N VAL A 382 -12.78 10.80 -9.98
CA VAL A 382 -12.02 10.02 -10.97
C VAL A 382 -12.41 8.55 -10.91
N LYS A 383 -12.51 7.89 -12.07
CA LYS A 383 -12.65 6.44 -12.15
C LYS A 383 -11.37 5.82 -12.73
N PRO A 384 -10.45 5.31 -11.89
CA PRO A 384 -9.15 4.81 -12.32
C PRO A 384 -9.25 3.67 -13.33
N SER A 385 -10.29 2.84 -13.25
CA SER A 385 -10.49 1.76 -14.21
C SER A 385 -10.60 2.29 -15.64
N GLU A 386 -11.01 3.53 -15.87
CA GLU A 386 -11.08 4.16 -17.19
C GLU A 386 -9.81 4.91 -17.61
N PHE A 387 -8.71 4.70 -16.89
CA PHE A 387 -7.38 5.19 -17.25
C PHE A 387 -6.47 4.02 -17.64
N TYR A 388 -5.62 4.26 -18.61
CA TYR A 388 -4.44 3.45 -18.86
C TYR A 388 -3.22 4.10 -18.21
N LEU A 389 -2.37 3.28 -17.61
CA LEU A 389 -1.10 3.68 -17.01
C LEU A 389 0.01 2.84 -17.64
N ALA A 390 1.03 3.51 -18.17
CA ALA A 390 2.30 2.89 -18.53
C ALA A 390 3.39 3.52 -17.66
N ASP A 391 4.07 2.69 -16.89
CA ASP A 391 5.05 3.10 -15.89
C ASP A 391 6.16 2.06 -15.82
N GLU A 392 7.42 2.50 -15.89
CA GLU A 392 8.57 1.61 -15.69
C GLU A 392 8.80 1.31 -14.19
N GLY A 393 8.10 2.03 -13.31
CA GLY A 393 8.00 1.76 -11.88
C GLY A 393 9.30 1.96 -11.09
N GLN A 394 10.39 2.34 -11.77
CA GLN A 394 11.71 2.59 -11.22
C GLN A 394 12.07 4.07 -11.40
N VAL A 395 12.50 4.72 -10.32
CA VAL A 395 13.18 6.00 -10.39
C VAL A 395 14.67 5.73 -10.55
N GLU A 396 15.24 6.18 -11.66
CA GLU A 396 16.67 6.10 -11.91
C GLU A 396 17.35 7.31 -11.28
N VAL A 397 18.32 7.06 -10.40
CA VAL A 397 19.13 8.10 -9.76
C VAL A 397 20.57 7.98 -10.24
N SER A 398 21.10 9.06 -10.80
CA SER A 398 22.46 9.15 -11.34
C SER A 398 23.25 10.29 -10.69
N TYR A 399 24.56 10.08 -10.48
CA TYR A 399 25.48 11.07 -9.91
C TYR A 399 26.57 11.42 -10.91
N SER A 400 26.92 12.71 -11.03
CA SER A 400 28.03 13.16 -11.87
C SER A 400 28.83 14.28 -11.20
N THR A 401 30.15 14.22 -11.36
CA THR A 401 31.11 15.27 -10.96
C THR A 401 31.83 15.90 -12.16
N GLU A 402 31.53 15.43 -13.37
CA GLU A 402 32.31 15.70 -14.58
C GLU A 402 31.38 16.13 -15.73
N ALA A 403 30.62 17.21 -15.52
CA ALA A 403 29.74 17.78 -16.52
C ALA A 403 29.73 19.31 -16.50
N THR A 404 29.21 19.91 -17.56
CA THR A 404 28.78 21.31 -17.58
C THR A 404 27.25 21.33 -17.56
N ILE A 405 26.67 22.04 -16.61
CA ILE A 405 25.22 22.16 -16.45
C ILE A 405 24.79 23.59 -16.73
N THR A 406 23.75 23.74 -17.54
CA THR A 406 23.06 25.01 -17.72
C THR A 406 22.00 25.14 -16.64
N MET A 407 22.15 26.13 -15.76
CA MET A 407 21.19 26.43 -14.71
C MET A 407 19.92 27.11 -15.27
N PRO A 408 18.82 27.17 -14.50
CA PRO A 408 17.58 27.83 -14.94
C PRO A 408 17.75 29.31 -15.36
N ASP A 409 18.72 30.01 -14.77
CA ASP A 409 19.11 31.39 -15.11
C ASP A 409 20.00 31.49 -16.37
N LYS A 410 20.24 30.35 -17.05
CA LYS A 410 21.12 30.18 -18.21
C LYS A 410 22.60 30.34 -17.90
N SER A 411 23.01 30.42 -16.63
CA SER A 411 24.42 30.35 -16.27
C SER A 411 24.97 28.95 -16.51
N LEU A 412 26.21 28.88 -16.98
CA LEU A 412 26.93 27.62 -17.13
C LEU A 412 27.70 27.35 -15.84
N VAL A 413 27.53 26.15 -15.31
CA VAL A 413 28.20 25.67 -14.11
C VAL A 413 29.05 24.47 -14.46
N HIS A 414 30.36 24.58 -14.23
CA HIS A 414 31.31 23.51 -14.52
C HIS A 414 31.54 22.66 -13.28
N LEU A 415 31.00 21.44 -13.25
CA LEU A 415 31.05 20.58 -12.07
C LEU A 415 32.48 20.26 -11.64
N PHE A 416 33.34 19.94 -12.61
CA PHE A 416 34.72 19.59 -12.32
C PHE A 416 35.58 20.79 -11.92
N GLN A 417 35.39 21.94 -12.57
CA GLN A 417 36.21 23.14 -12.32
C GLN A 417 35.81 23.84 -11.01
N GLU A 418 34.54 23.78 -10.64
CA GLU A 418 34.00 24.50 -9.48
C GLU A 418 33.82 23.60 -8.24
N ASN A 419 34.35 22.37 -8.27
CA ASN A 419 34.17 21.35 -7.23
C ASN A 419 32.69 21.19 -6.86
N LYS A 420 31.87 20.86 -7.85
CA LYS A 420 30.43 20.60 -7.67
C LYS A 420 30.08 19.19 -8.11
N GLU A 421 29.00 18.68 -7.56
CA GLU A 421 28.39 17.40 -7.91
C GLU A 421 26.92 17.60 -8.29
N ALA A 422 26.42 16.76 -9.18
CA ALA A 422 25.03 16.79 -9.61
C ALA A 422 24.36 15.45 -9.37
N ILE A 423 23.11 15.51 -8.90
CA ILE A 423 22.22 14.38 -8.69
C ILE A 423 21.07 14.52 -9.68
N ARG A 424 20.88 13.52 -10.53
CA ARG A 424 19.74 13.42 -11.44
C ARG A 424 18.80 12.34 -10.93
N ALA A 425 17.50 12.63 -10.89
CA ALA A 425 16.45 11.64 -10.68
C ALA A 425 15.49 11.67 -11.87
N GLU A 426 15.19 10.52 -12.47
CA GLU A 426 14.24 10.40 -13.59
C GLU A 426 13.29 9.21 -13.44
N ARG A 427 12.05 9.37 -13.95
CA ARG A 427 11.04 8.31 -14.04
C ARG A 427 10.31 8.42 -15.38
N PHE A 428 10.12 7.28 -16.03
CA PHE A 428 9.27 7.19 -17.22
C PHE A 428 7.86 6.77 -16.80
N ILE A 429 6.89 7.65 -17.03
CA ILE A 429 5.50 7.43 -16.66
C ILE A 429 4.60 8.20 -17.62
N THR A 430 3.49 7.59 -18.01
CA THR A 430 2.45 8.21 -18.83
C THR A 430 1.09 7.62 -18.49
N TRP A 431 0.04 8.42 -18.64
CA TRP A 431 -1.33 7.97 -18.49
C TRP A 431 -2.21 8.57 -19.58
N ALA A 432 -3.32 7.88 -19.86
CA ALA A 432 -4.31 8.39 -20.79
C ALA A 432 -5.72 7.92 -20.43
N LYS A 433 -6.70 8.81 -20.63
CA LYS A 433 -8.12 8.48 -20.45
C LYS A 433 -8.62 7.61 -21.58
N ARG A 434 -9.30 6.51 -21.25
CA ARG A 434 -10.07 5.73 -22.23
C ARG A 434 -11.31 6.48 -22.70
N ARG A 435 -11.93 7.26 -21.80
CA ARG A 435 -13.14 8.05 -22.02
C ARG A 435 -12.96 9.46 -21.46
N PRO A 436 -13.44 10.52 -22.13
CA PRO A 436 -13.38 11.87 -21.59
C PRO A 436 -14.07 12.00 -20.23
N THR A 437 -15.18 11.27 -20.03
CA THR A 437 -15.98 11.21 -18.79
C THR A 437 -15.37 10.38 -17.66
N ALA A 438 -14.13 9.87 -17.81
CA ALA A 438 -13.42 9.14 -16.76
C ALA A 438 -13.10 10.00 -15.54
N ALA A 439 -13.10 11.32 -15.71
CA ALA A 439 -12.86 12.32 -14.68
C ALA A 439 -13.79 13.51 -14.87
N ALA A 440 -14.25 14.07 -13.76
CA ALA A 440 -14.96 15.35 -13.71
C ALA A 440 -14.62 16.05 -12.39
N ALA A 441 -14.73 17.37 -12.37
CA ALA A 441 -14.36 18.17 -11.21
C ALA A 441 -15.45 19.17 -10.84
N ILE A 442 -15.45 19.55 -9.56
CA ILE A 442 -16.05 20.79 -9.08
C ILE A 442 -14.92 21.75 -8.75
N LYS A 443 -14.98 22.95 -9.30
CA LYS A 443 -14.04 24.03 -9.01
C LYS A 443 -14.70 25.02 -8.05
N TYR A 444 -14.06 25.23 -6.91
CA TYR A 444 -14.48 26.22 -5.93
C TYR A 444 -13.68 27.50 -6.13
N THR A 445 -14.32 28.65 -5.94
CA THR A 445 -13.71 29.98 -6.06
C THR A 445 -13.15 30.46 -4.75
#